data_AF-A0A352S1B7-F1
#
_entry.id   AF-A0A352S1B7-F1
#
_cell.length_a   1.000
_cell.length_b   1.000
_cell.length_c   1.000
_cell.angle_alpha   90.00
_cell.angle_beta   90.00
_cell.angle_gamma   90.00
#
_symmetry.space_group_name_H-M   'P 1'
#
loop_
_entity.id
_entity.type
_entity.pdbx_description
1 polymer ?
#
loop_
_entity_poly.entity_id
_entity_poly.type
_entity_poly.pdbx_seq_one_letter_code
_entity_poly.pdbx_strand_id
1 'polypeptide(L)'
;MSSKQIRIVAIVLLVLAGLLALLALQAARHTAAPAPAQGVVATHAVVVTTRAVPAGKPLPADALQVLQLPIEPGGAYQDVARVAGQVPLVNLGANVPVLESELLAGLARQIPDGERAMAVAVDEVIGVGNQVQPGDFVDVFVVLRRDSQEIP
;
A
#
# COMPACT_ATOMS: atom_id res chain seq x y z
N MET A 1 -12.00 -19.66 76.37
CA MET A 1 -10.66 -19.35 75.83
C MET A 1 -10.05 -18.26 76.69
N SER A 2 -8.87 -18.52 77.26
CA SER A 2 -8.16 -17.54 78.10
C SER A 2 -7.69 -16.36 77.24
N SER A 3 -7.76 -15.13 77.77
CA SER A 3 -7.30 -13.91 77.08
C SER A 3 -5.87 -14.03 76.51
N LYS A 4 -5.02 -14.84 77.16
CA LYS A 4 -3.67 -15.16 76.68
C LYS A 4 -3.68 -15.95 75.37
N GLN A 5 -4.61 -16.89 75.19
CA GLN A 5 -4.73 -17.71 73.97
C GLN A 5 -5.21 -16.86 72.78
N ILE A 6 -6.13 -15.92 73.01
CA ILE A 6 -6.61 -14.99 71.97
C ILE A 6 -5.48 -14.07 71.49
N ARG A 7 -4.65 -13.56 72.41
CA ARG A 7 -3.49 -12.73 72.05
C ARG A 7 -2.44 -13.50 71.25
N ILE A 8 -2.17 -14.76 71.60
CA ILE A 8 -1.23 -15.61 70.85
C ILE A 8 -1.75 -15.85 69.43
N VAL A 9 -3.02 -16.23 69.27
CA VAL A 9 -3.63 -16.44 67.96
C VAL A 9 -3.62 -15.15 67.12
N ALA A 10 -3.92 -14.00 67.73
CA ALA A 10 -3.88 -12.71 67.05
C ALA A 10 -2.48 -12.36 66.53
N ILE A 11 -1.43 -12.60 67.32
CA ILE A 11 -0.04 -12.35 66.91
C ILE A 11 0.35 -13.28 65.76
N VAL A 12 0.00 -14.57 65.85
CA VAL A 12 0.30 -15.55 64.79
C VAL A 12 -0.37 -15.18 63.47
N LEU A 13 -1.63 -14.76 63.51
CA LEU A 13 -2.36 -14.31 62.31
C LEU A 13 -1.74 -13.04 61.70
N LEU A 14 -1.30 -12.10 62.53
CA LEU A 14 -0.63 -10.88 62.07
C LEU A 14 0.69 -11.18 61.35
N VAL A 15 1.50 -12.09 61.91
CA VAL A 15 2.75 -12.53 61.30
C VAL A 15 2.50 -13.25 59.98
N LEU A 16 1.49 -14.14 59.92
CA LEU A 16 1.13 -14.86 58.71
C LEU A 16 0.65 -13.91 57.60
N ALA A 17 -0.17 -12.92 57.93
CA ALA A 17 -0.63 -11.90 56.99
C ALA A 17 0.52 -11.05 56.45
N GLY A 18 1.45 -10.65 57.31
CA GLY A 18 2.66 -9.91 56.90
C GLY A 18 3.55 -10.72 55.96
N LEU A 19 3.70 -12.02 56.23
CA LEU A 19 4.50 -12.93 55.41
C LEU A 19 3.87 -13.15 54.03
N LEU A 20 2.55 -13.32 53.96
CA LEU A 20 1.81 -13.41 52.70
C LEU A 20 1.87 -12.11 51.91
N ALA A 21 1.77 -10.95 52.56
CA ALA A 21 1.90 -9.65 51.90
C ALA A 21 3.30 -9.45 51.29
N LEU A 22 4.35 -9.90 51.99
CA LEU A 22 5.72 -9.89 51.48
C LEU A 22 5.90 -10.79 50.26
N LEU A 23 5.36 -12.02 50.30
CA LEU A 23 5.41 -12.95 49.17
C LEU A 23 4.62 -12.43 47.97
N ALA A 24 3.45 -11.82 48.20
CA ALA A 24 2.68 -11.18 47.14
C ALA A 24 3.42 -9.99 46.52
N LEU A 25 4.14 -9.19 47.31
CA LEU A 25 4.98 -8.11 46.79
C LEU A 25 6.17 -8.63 45.97
N GLN A 26 6.78 -9.74 46.39
CA GLN A 26 7.87 -10.37 45.65
C GLN A 26 7.36 -10.97 44.32
N ALA A 27 6.22 -11.65 44.34
CA ALA A 27 5.57 -12.16 43.14
C ALA A 27 5.11 -11.05 42.19
N ALA A 28 4.60 -9.93 42.72
CA ALA A 28 4.24 -8.75 41.93
C ALA A 28 5.46 -8.04 41.34
N ARG A 29 6.63 -8.10 41.99
CA ARG A 29 7.91 -7.65 41.42
C ARG A 29 8.48 -8.64 40.40
N HIS A 30 7.91 -9.84 40.31
CA HIS A 30 8.16 -10.83 39.27
C HIS A 30 7.05 -10.83 38.20
N THR A 31 6.35 -9.71 37.99
CA THR A 31 5.63 -9.51 36.74
C THR A 31 6.61 -9.64 35.58
N ALA A 32 6.32 -10.64 34.75
CA ALA A 32 6.89 -10.98 33.46
C ALA A 32 7.93 -9.98 32.93
N ALA A 33 9.16 -10.47 32.75
CA ALA A 33 10.04 -9.89 31.75
C ALA A 33 9.22 -9.64 30.48
N PRO A 34 9.30 -8.44 29.85
CA PRO A 34 8.69 -8.23 28.56
C PRO A 34 9.15 -9.38 27.66
N ALA A 35 8.21 -10.09 27.03
CA ALA A 35 8.56 -11.03 25.98
C ALA A 35 9.59 -10.35 25.06
N PRO A 36 10.66 -11.04 24.64
CA PRO A 36 11.66 -10.42 23.78
C PRO A 36 10.94 -9.76 22.63
N ALA A 37 11.15 -8.46 22.48
CA ALA A 37 10.60 -7.68 21.37
C ALA A 37 10.90 -8.49 20.10
N GLN A 38 9.84 -9.02 19.49
CA GLN A 38 9.91 -9.60 18.16
C GLN A 38 10.64 -8.56 17.31
N GLY A 39 11.78 -8.95 16.74
CA GLY A 39 12.73 -8.03 16.13
C GLY A 39 12.01 -6.98 15.31
N VAL A 40 12.39 -5.71 15.47
CA VAL A 40 11.82 -4.57 14.75
C VAL A 40 11.87 -4.92 13.26
N VAL A 41 10.75 -5.39 12.72
CA VAL A 41 10.61 -5.62 11.30
C VAL A 41 10.72 -4.23 10.68
N ALA A 42 11.71 -4.03 9.82
CA ALA A 42 11.86 -2.77 9.12
C ALA A 42 10.55 -2.46 8.40
N THR A 43 9.89 -1.38 8.77
CA THR A 43 8.65 -0.94 8.13
C THR A 43 8.97 0.17 7.14
N HIS A 44 8.40 0.07 5.95
CA HIS A 44 8.61 1.00 4.85
C HIS A 44 7.35 1.84 4.64
N ALA A 45 7.54 3.14 4.42
CA ALA A 45 6.46 4.07 4.12
C ALA A 45 6.01 3.88 2.68
N VAL A 46 4.81 3.35 2.49
CA VAL A 46 4.25 3.03 1.17
C VAL A 46 2.93 3.73 0.98
N VAL A 47 2.77 4.42 -0.14
CA VAL A 47 1.51 5.03 -0.55
C VAL A 47 0.57 3.92 -1.01
N VAL A 48 -0.58 3.83 -0.34
CA VAL A 48 -1.66 2.91 -0.65
C VAL A 48 -2.92 3.68 -1.03
N THR A 49 -3.76 3.05 -1.83
CA THR A 49 -5.12 3.55 -2.09
C THR A 49 -6.02 3.32 -0.89
N THR A 50 -6.90 4.26 -0.55
CA THR A 50 -7.91 4.09 0.52
C THR A 50 -9.22 3.50 0.02
N ARG A 51 -9.48 3.63 -1.29
CA ARG A 51 -10.67 3.12 -1.99
C ARG A 51 -10.29 2.68 -3.40
N ALA A 52 -11.18 1.94 -4.06
CA ALA A 52 -10.96 1.55 -5.45
C ALA A 52 -10.90 2.78 -6.37
N VAL A 53 -9.92 2.82 -7.26
CA VAL A 53 -9.73 3.86 -8.28
C VAL A 53 -9.67 3.19 -9.66
N PRO A 54 -10.56 3.54 -10.59
CA PRO A 54 -10.56 2.94 -11.92
C PRO A 54 -9.40 3.45 -12.78
N ALA A 55 -8.96 2.63 -13.73
CA ALA A 55 -8.00 2.99 -14.75
C ALA A 55 -8.43 4.25 -15.52
N GLY A 56 -7.46 5.04 -15.96
CA GLY A 56 -7.70 6.20 -16.83
C GLY A 56 -8.24 7.45 -16.12
N LYS A 57 -8.52 7.41 -14.81
CA LYS A 57 -8.92 8.59 -14.04
C LYS A 57 -7.78 9.09 -13.15
N PRO A 58 -7.57 10.42 -13.04
CA PRO A 58 -6.56 10.96 -12.13
C PRO A 58 -6.77 10.49 -10.69
N LEU A 59 -5.69 10.08 -10.03
CA LEU A 59 -5.67 9.67 -8.63
C LEU A 59 -5.93 10.89 -7.73
N PRO A 60 -7.07 10.95 -7.01
CA PRO A 60 -7.34 12.07 -6.17
C PRO A 60 -6.60 11.92 -4.84
N ALA A 61 -6.11 13.03 -4.28
CA ALA A 61 -5.27 13.00 -3.07
C ALA A 61 -5.98 12.41 -1.84
N ASP A 62 -7.32 12.49 -1.79
CA ASP A 62 -8.15 11.92 -0.73
C ASP A 62 -8.30 10.39 -0.83
N ALA A 63 -7.97 9.80 -1.98
CA ALA A 63 -7.93 8.35 -2.17
C ALA A 63 -6.56 7.74 -1.84
N LEU A 64 -5.61 8.52 -1.32
CA LEU A 64 -4.24 8.12 -1.07
C LEU A 64 -3.86 8.29 0.40
N GLN A 65 -3.09 7.34 0.93
CA GLN A 65 -2.57 7.40 2.29
C GLN A 65 -1.20 6.71 2.34
N VAL A 66 -0.31 7.20 3.20
CA VAL A 66 0.94 6.49 3.51
C VAL A 66 0.68 5.48 4.63
N LEU A 67 1.04 4.22 4.40
CA LEU A 67 0.95 3.13 5.37
C LEU A 67 2.34 2.52 5.56
N GLN A 68 2.64 2.15 6.81
CA GLN A 68 3.86 1.43 7.16
C GLN A 68 3.66 -0.07 6.87
N LEU A 69 4.34 -0.58 5.85
CA LEU A 69 4.29 -1.99 5.47
C LEU A 69 5.59 -2.71 5.86
N PRO A 70 5.55 -3.99 6.25
CA PRO A 70 6.74 -4.77 6.57
C PRO A 70 7.56 -5.18 5.32
N ILE A 71 7.06 -4.86 4.12
CA ILE A 71 7.66 -5.16 2.82
C ILE A 71 7.63 -3.87 2.00
N GLU A 72 8.70 -3.60 1.26
CA GLU A 72 8.76 -2.54 0.24
C GLU A 72 8.56 -3.16 -1.16
N PRO A 73 7.37 -3.04 -1.76
CA PRO A 73 7.17 -3.47 -3.14
C PRO A 73 8.06 -2.64 -4.07
N GLY A 74 8.70 -3.30 -5.05
CA GLY A 74 9.55 -2.59 -6.03
C GLY A 74 8.76 -1.52 -6.79
N GLY A 75 9.27 -0.29 -6.81
CA GLY A 75 8.61 0.84 -7.49
C GLY A 75 7.43 1.44 -6.72
N ALA A 76 7.25 1.11 -5.43
CA ALA A 76 6.25 1.75 -4.59
C ALA A 76 6.62 3.22 -4.29
N TYR A 77 5.61 4.09 -4.27
CA TYR A 77 5.81 5.48 -3.87
C TYR A 77 5.80 5.64 -2.35
N GLN A 78 6.61 6.56 -1.84
CA GLN A 78 6.68 6.90 -0.41
C GLN A 78 5.99 8.24 -0.07
N ASP A 79 5.66 9.03 -1.10
CA ASP A 79 5.09 10.37 -0.96
C ASP A 79 3.82 10.51 -1.83
N VAL A 80 2.72 10.90 -1.18
CA VAL A 80 1.42 11.13 -1.82
C VAL A 80 1.51 12.23 -2.88
N ALA A 81 2.36 13.25 -2.68
CA ALA A 81 2.48 14.36 -3.62
C ALA A 81 2.99 13.94 -5.00
N ARG A 82 3.77 12.84 -5.08
CA ARG A 82 4.26 12.31 -6.36
C ARG A 82 3.21 11.49 -7.12
N VAL A 83 2.19 11.01 -6.42
CA VAL A 83 1.14 10.11 -6.94
C VAL A 83 -0.14 10.88 -7.24
N ALA A 84 -0.46 11.90 -6.45
CA ALA A 84 -1.66 12.70 -6.63
C ALA A 84 -1.71 13.33 -8.04
N GLY A 85 -2.82 13.13 -8.74
CA GLY A 85 -3.02 13.58 -10.11
C GLY A 85 -2.46 12.66 -11.21
N GLN A 86 -1.65 11.66 -10.87
CA GLN A 86 -1.22 10.64 -11.84
C GLN A 86 -2.41 9.78 -12.27
N VAL A 87 -2.33 9.22 -13.48
CA VAL A 87 -3.40 8.37 -14.04
C VAL A 87 -2.97 6.92 -13.96
N PRO A 88 -3.75 6.01 -13.35
CA PRO A 88 -3.42 4.60 -13.32
C PRO A 88 -3.78 3.92 -14.65
N LEU A 89 -2.92 2.98 -15.07
CA LEU A 89 -3.09 2.14 -16.26
C LEU A 89 -4.06 0.98 -16.02
N VAL A 90 -4.17 0.53 -14.77
CA VAL A 90 -5.06 -0.55 -14.33
C VAL A 90 -6.02 -0.06 -13.25
N ASN A 91 -7.04 -0.88 -12.98
CA ASN A 91 -7.91 -0.63 -11.83
C ASN A 91 -7.17 -0.93 -10.53
N LEU A 92 -7.07 0.05 -9.65
CA LEU A 92 -6.50 -0.11 -8.32
C LEU A 92 -7.61 -0.40 -7.32
N GLY A 93 -7.44 -1.46 -6.52
CA GLY A 93 -8.36 -1.81 -5.44
C GLY A 93 -8.25 -0.86 -4.24
N ALA A 94 -8.97 -1.14 -3.16
CA ALA A 94 -8.75 -0.46 -1.87
C ALA A 94 -7.61 -1.12 -1.09
N ASN A 95 -6.81 -0.33 -0.37
CA ASN A 95 -5.65 -0.75 0.42
C ASN A 95 -4.55 -1.43 -0.41
N VAL A 96 -4.37 -1.02 -1.66
CA VAL A 96 -3.35 -1.58 -2.55
C VAL A 96 -2.18 -0.58 -2.67
N PRO A 97 -0.92 -1.03 -2.58
CA PRO A 97 0.24 -0.18 -2.88
C PRO A 97 0.18 0.41 -4.27
N VAL A 98 0.47 1.71 -4.40
CA VAL A 98 0.60 2.35 -5.71
C VAL A 98 2.03 2.18 -6.20
N LEU A 99 2.17 1.55 -7.36
CA LEU A 99 3.45 1.24 -7.99
C LEU A 99 3.66 2.11 -9.24
N GLU A 100 4.91 2.43 -9.55
CA GLU A 100 5.28 3.19 -10.76
C GLU A 100 4.82 2.49 -12.05
N SER A 101 4.87 1.15 -12.10
CA SER A 101 4.43 0.37 -13.27
C SER A 101 2.93 0.49 -13.55
N GLU A 102 2.13 0.81 -12.53
CA GLU A 102 0.68 0.95 -12.65
C GLU A 102 0.25 2.37 -12.98
N LEU A 103 1.19 3.32 -13.01
CA LEU A 103 0.92 4.72 -13.34
C LEU A 103 1.39 5.05 -14.75
N LEU A 104 0.64 5.94 -15.38
CA LEU A 104 0.95 6.44 -16.70
C LEU A 104 2.19 7.34 -16.61
N ALA A 105 3.35 6.77 -16.92
CA ALA A 105 4.55 7.56 -17.16
C ALA A 105 4.39 8.31 -18.49
N GLY A 106 4.69 9.62 -18.49
CA GLY A 106 4.54 10.47 -19.67
C GLY A 106 5.10 9.78 -20.92
N LEU A 107 4.34 9.77 -22.01
CA LEU A 107 4.62 9.02 -23.25
C LEU A 107 6.05 9.20 -23.77
N ALA A 108 6.66 10.36 -23.52
CA ALA A 108 8.05 10.64 -23.86
C ALA A 108 9.06 9.68 -23.21
N ARG A 109 8.79 9.15 -22.00
CA ARG A 109 9.63 8.15 -21.33
C ARG A 109 9.46 6.74 -21.90
N GLN A 110 8.46 6.52 -22.75
CA GLN A 110 8.20 5.23 -23.40
C GLN A 110 8.79 5.15 -24.82
N ILE A 111 9.46 6.21 -25.29
CA ILE A 111 10.10 6.24 -26.61
C ILE A 111 11.50 5.64 -26.47
N PRO A 112 11.82 4.50 -27.12
CA PRO A 112 13.16 3.94 -27.14
C PRO A 112 14.19 4.89 -27.77
N ASP A 113 15.46 4.69 -27.46
CA ASP A 113 16.55 5.44 -28.10
C ASP A 113 16.54 5.23 -29.61
N GLY A 114 16.61 6.33 -30.37
CA GLY A 114 16.54 6.32 -31.83
C GLY A 114 15.13 6.39 -32.41
N GLU A 115 14.09 6.25 -31.59
CA GLU A 115 12.70 6.46 -32.03
C GLU A 115 12.24 7.90 -31.79
N ARG A 116 11.17 8.29 -32.49
CA ARG A 116 10.56 9.62 -32.39
C ARG A 116 9.05 9.49 -32.36
N ALA A 117 8.41 9.96 -31.29
CA ALA A 117 6.96 10.10 -31.27
C ALA A 117 6.53 11.29 -32.14
N MET A 118 5.54 11.06 -33.01
CA MET A 118 4.90 12.09 -33.82
C MET A 118 3.40 12.08 -33.53
N ALA A 119 2.84 13.21 -33.09
CA ALA A 119 1.41 13.37 -32.91
C ALA A 119 0.77 13.65 -34.27
N VAL A 120 -0.15 12.79 -34.70
CA VAL A 120 -0.98 12.99 -35.90
C VAL A 120 -2.39 13.30 -35.40
N ALA A 121 -2.84 14.53 -35.58
CA ALA A 121 -4.22 14.90 -35.29
C ALA A 121 -5.13 14.26 -36.35
N VAL A 122 -6.10 13.48 -35.92
CA VAL A 122 -7.10 12.86 -36.79
C VAL A 122 -8.46 13.22 -36.23
N ASP A 123 -9.34 13.73 -37.10
CA ASP A 123 -10.76 13.87 -36.83
C ASP A 123 -11.56 13.19 -37.95
N GLU A 124 -12.87 13.04 -37.77
CA GLU A 124 -13.74 12.38 -38.76
C GLU A 124 -13.80 13.13 -40.10
N VAL A 125 -13.52 14.45 -40.09
CA VAL A 125 -13.50 15.30 -41.29
C VAL A 125 -12.20 15.09 -42.08
N ILE A 126 -11.07 15.01 -41.40
CA ILE A 126 -9.72 14.84 -41.94
C ILE A 126 -9.48 13.39 -42.36
N GLY A 127 -10.03 12.42 -41.64
CA GLY A 127 -9.83 11.00 -41.91
C GLY A 127 -10.66 10.49 -43.09
N VAL A 128 -11.96 10.79 -43.09
CA VAL A 128 -12.90 10.21 -44.06
C VAL A 128 -13.99 11.19 -44.54
N GLY A 129 -14.02 12.43 -44.03
CA GLY A 129 -15.01 13.44 -44.41
C GLY A 129 -16.47 13.05 -44.12
N ASN A 130 -16.72 12.11 -43.20
CA ASN A 130 -18.02 11.45 -43.01
C ASN A 130 -18.59 10.75 -44.28
N GLN A 131 -17.74 10.39 -45.24
CA GLN A 131 -18.19 9.81 -46.51
C GLN A 131 -18.21 8.28 -46.49
N VAL A 132 -17.57 7.64 -45.51
CA VAL A 132 -17.56 6.18 -45.40
C VAL A 132 -18.88 5.68 -44.82
N GLN A 133 -19.51 4.76 -45.54
CA GLN A 133 -20.77 4.10 -45.19
C GLN A 133 -20.61 2.57 -45.13
N PRO A 134 -21.50 1.86 -44.42
CA PRO A 134 -21.52 0.40 -44.43
C PRO A 134 -21.69 -0.14 -45.86
N GLY A 135 -20.74 -0.96 -46.31
CA GLY A 135 -20.71 -1.51 -47.66
C GLY A 135 -19.65 -0.88 -48.57
N ASP A 136 -19.03 0.22 -48.14
CA ASP A 136 -17.90 0.81 -48.86
C ASP A 136 -16.67 -0.10 -48.80
N PHE A 137 -15.97 -0.18 -49.93
CA PHE A 137 -14.69 -0.86 -50.03
C PHE A 137 -13.58 0.15 -49.75
N VAL A 138 -12.69 -0.18 -48.82
CA VAL A 138 -11.55 0.65 -48.44
C VAL A 138 -10.24 -0.11 -48.66
N ASP A 139 -9.25 0.57 -49.27
CA ASP A 139 -7.89 0.07 -49.41
C ASP A 139 -7.04 0.52 -48.22
N VAL A 140 -6.47 -0.44 -47.49
CA VAL A 140 -5.62 -0.16 -46.33
C VAL A 140 -4.15 -0.24 -46.75
N PHE A 141 -3.51 0.92 -46.91
CA PHE A 141 -2.12 1.00 -47.40
C PHE A 141 -1.08 0.69 -46.34
N VAL A 142 -1.34 1.03 -45.07
CA VAL A 142 -0.40 0.84 -43.96
C VAL A 142 -1.16 0.38 -42.73
N VAL A 143 -0.74 -0.78 -42.21
CA VAL A 143 -1.13 -1.26 -40.88
C VAL A 143 0.12 -1.24 -40.02
N LEU A 144 0.20 -0.29 -39.09
CA LEU A 144 1.28 -0.26 -38.11
C LEU A 144 0.98 -1.33 -37.06
N ARG A 145 1.77 -2.40 -37.08
CA ARG A 145 1.70 -3.43 -36.06
C ARG A 145 2.50 -2.97 -34.85
N ARG A 146 1.95 -3.20 -33.66
CA ARG A 146 2.68 -3.01 -32.39
C ARG A 146 3.55 -4.26 -32.18
N ASP A 147 4.62 -4.38 -32.96
CA ASP A 147 5.42 -5.60 -32.99
C ASP A 147 6.48 -5.57 -31.89
N SER A 148 6.14 -6.19 -30.75
CA SER A 148 7.11 -6.75 -29.80
C SER A 148 7.32 -8.23 -30.10
N GLN A 149 7.80 -8.58 -31.29
CA GLN A 149 8.34 -9.91 -31.56
C GLN A 149 9.32 -9.86 -32.73
N GLU A 150 10.61 -9.76 -32.39
CA GLU A 150 11.71 -10.03 -33.32
C GLU A 150 11.64 -11.50 -33.77
N ILE A 151 11.91 -11.75 -35.06
CA ILE A 151 12.22 -13.08 -35.59
C ILE A 151 13.59 -12.96 -36.28
N PRO A 152 14.54 -13.90 -36.05
CA PRO A 152 15.96 -13.76 -36.39
C PRO A 152 16.28 -13.65 -37.89
#